data_AF-A0A9D7XQS8-F1
#
_entry.id   AF-A0A9D7XQS8-F1
#
_cell.length_a   1.000
_cell.length_b   1.000
_cell.length_c   1.000
_cell.angle_alpha   90.00
_cell.angle_beta   90.00
_cell.angle_gamma   90.00
#
_symmetry.space_group_name_H-M   'P 1'
#
loop_
_entity.id
_entity.type
_entity.pdbx_description
1 polymer ?
#
loop_
_entity_poly.entity_id
_entity_poly.type
_entity_poly.pdbx_seq_one_letter_code
_entity_poly.pdbx_strand_id
1 'polypeptide(L)' 'MYKLIISFILLAFVIACASKESSSSGAPSVAEGEQVFKKYCILCHGADGKLGINGAKDLTVCKLTQEEREAQVKKEKTQ' A
#
# COMPACT_ATOMS: atom_id res chain seq x y z
N MET A 1 35.54 -36.99 4.14
CA MET A 1 34.16 -37.11 3.60
C MET A 1 33.23 -36.06 4.20
N TYR A 2 33.06 -35.98 5.53
CA TYR A 2 32.26 -34.92 6.18
C TYR A 2 32.69 -33.48 5.84
N LYS A 3 33.98 -33.24 5.59
CA LYS A 3 34.52 -31.92 5.18
C LYS A 3 34.03 -31.46 3.79
N LEU A 4 33.78 -32.40 2.87
CA LEU A 4 33.15 -32.11 1.56
C LEU A 4 31.65 -31.88 1.72
N ILE A 5 30.99 -32.62 2.62
CA ILE A 5 29.56 -32.48 2.93
C ILE A 5 29.29 -31.10 3.57
N ILE A 6 30.13 -30.65 4.50
CA ILE A 6 30.00 -29.33 5.15
C ILE A 6 30.21 -28.19 4.13
N SER A 7 31.14 -28.34 3.19
CA SER A 7 31.38 -27.36 2.13
C SER A 7 30.16 -27.21 1.19
N PHE A 8 29.52 -28.34 0.85
CA PHE A 8 28.32 -28.35 0.01
C PHE A 8 27.10 -27.72 0.71
N ILE A 9 26.95 -27.93 2.01
CA ILE A 9 25.87 -27.32 2.82
C ILE A 9 26.07 -25.81 2.95
N LEU A 10 27.31 -25.36 3.15
CA LEU A 10 27.65 -23.93 3.19
C LEU A 10 27.38 -23.23 1.85
N LEU A 11 27.68 -23.90 0.73
CA LEU A 11 27.40 -23.37 -0.60
C LEU A 11 25.90 -23.31 -0.91
N ALA A 12 25.12 -24.31 -0.47
CA ALA A 12 23.66 -24.33 -0.61
C ALA A 12 22.97 -23.21 0.19
N PHE A 13 23.51 -22.83 1.36
CA PHE A 13 22.96 -21.76 2.19
C PHE A 13 23.10 -20.38 1.54
N VAL A 14 24.15 -20.15 0.76
CA VAL A 14 24.37 -18.87 0.04
C VAL A 14 23.38 -18.70 -1.12
N ILE A 15 22.99 -19.80 -1.78
CA ILE A 15 22.05 -19.77 -2.92
C ILE A 15 20.62 -19.46 -2.46
N ALA A 16 20.22 -19.86 -1.25
CA ALA A 16 18.88 -19.61 -0.72
C ALA A 16 18.59 -18.12 -0.44
N CYS A 17 19.62 -17.28 -0.26
CA CYS A 17 19.48 -15.84 -0.06
C CYS A 17 19.59 -15.01 -1.36
N ALA A 18 19.98 -15.63 -2.48
CA ALA A 18 20.13 -14.95 -3.77
C ALA A 18 18.80 -14.75 -4.50
N SER A 19 17.72 -15.41 -4.05
CA SER A 19 16.35 -15.19 -4.50
C SER A 19 15.69 -14.05 -3.73
N LYS A 20 16.38 -12.92 -3.57
CA LYS A 20 15.71 -11.66 -3.28
C LYS A 20 15.15 -11.18 -4.61
N GLU A 21 14.00 -11.77 -4.98
CA GLU A 21 13.11 -11.12 -5.93
C GLU A 21 13.00 -9.68 -5.44
N SER A 22 13.50 -8.76 -6.27
CA SER A 22 13.03 -7.40 -6.20
C SER A 22 11.55 -7.52 -6.49
N SER A 23 10.76 -7.71 -5.42
CA SER A 23 9.43 -7.16 -5.38
C SER A 23 9.67 -5.72 -5.78
N SER A 24 9.36 -5.39 -7.03
CA SER A 24 8.92 -4.05 -7.30
C SER A 24 7.70 -3.91 -6.40
N SER A 25 7.93 -3.45 -5.17
CA SER A 25 6.95 -2.71 -4.42
C SER A 25 6.72 -1.45 -5.25
N GLY A 26 6.08 -1.63 -6.40
CA GLY A 26 5.64 -0.57 -7.26
C GLY A 26 4.67 0.18 -6.38
N ALA A 27 5.13 1.33 -5.89
CA ALA A 27 4.24 2.21 -5.16
C ALA A 27 2.97 2.37 -6.02
N PRO A 28 1.78 2.26 -5.42
CA PRO A 28 0.54 2.39 -6.16
C PRO A 28 0.60 3.67 -7.00
N SER A 29 0.31 3.52 -8.29
CA SER A 29 0.35 4.62 -9.23
C SER A 29 -0.78 5.61 -8.93
N VAL A 30 -0.59 6.86 -9.36
CA VAL A 30 -1.65 7.88 -9.30
C VAL A 30 -2.91 7.41 -10.03
N ALA A 31 -2.75 6.68 -11.14
CA ALA A 31 -3.86 6.13 -11.92
C ALA A 31 -4.69 5.09 -11.14
N GLU A 32 -4.03 4.24 -10.33
CA GLU A 32 -4.74 3.30 -9.46
C GLU A 32 -5.47 4.04 -8.33
N GLY A 33 -4.85 5.06 -7.74
CA GLY A 33 -5.49 5.91 -6.74
C GLY A 33 -6.72 6.64 -7.28
N GLU A 34 -6.65 7.15 -8.51
CA GLU A 34 -7.76 7.82 -9.18
C GLU A 34 -8.95 6.88 -9.40
N GLN A 35 -8.69 5.64 -9.83
CA GLN A 35 -9.75 4.63 -10.00
C GLN A 35 -10.48 4.33 -8.69
N VAL A 36 -9.73 4.18 -7.59
CA VAL A 36 -10.30 3.97 -6.26
C VAL A 36 -11.13 5.17 -5.83
N PHE A 37 -10.62 6.38 -6.02
CA PHE A 37 -11.31 7.63 -5.66
C PHE A 37 -12.64 7.76 -6.41
N LYS A 38 -12.62 7.54 -7.73
CA LYS A 38 -13.82 7.56 -8.59
C LYS A 38 -14.85 6.50 -8.19
N LYS A 39 -14.39 5.33 -7.74
CA LYS A 39 -15.31 4.23 -7.40
C LYS A 39 -16.01 4.41 -6.05
N TYR A 40 -15.31 4.93 -5.04
CA TYR A 40 -15.81 4.89 -3.67
C TYR A 40 -15.96 6.27 -3.01
N CYS A 41 -15.19 7.27 -3.42
CA CYS A 41 -15.06 8.52 -2.67
C CYS A 41 -15.92 9.65 -3.24
N ILE A 42 -16.12 9.69 -4.57
CA ILE A 42 -16.84 10.79 -5.24
C ILE A 42 -18.30 10.93 -4.82
N LEU A 43 -18.92 9.84 -4.34
CA LEU A 43 -20.32 9.87 -3.95
C LEU A 43 -20.57 10.88 -2.82
N CYS A 44 -19.61 11.00 -1.89
CA CYS A 44 -19.70 11.92 -0.75
C CYS A 44 -18.84 13.17 -0.95
N HIS A 45 -17.65 13.01 -1.56
CA HIS A 45 -16.66 14.09 -1.67
C HIS A 45 -16.64 14.76 -3.05
N GLY A 46 -17.32 14.24 -4.06
CA GLY A 46 -17.30 14.79 -5.42
C GLY A 46 -15.99 14.51 -6.16
N ALA A 47 -15.99 14.79 -7.46
CA ALA A 47 -14.81 14.59 -8.31
C ALA A 47 -13.63 15.51 -7.94
N ASP A 48 -13.92 16.66 -7.32
CA ASP A 48 -12.96 17.65 -6.87
C ASP A 48 -12.66 17.59 -5.36
N GLY A 49 -13.29 16.67 -4.63
CA GLY A 49 -13.09 16.47 -3.19
C GLY A 49 -13.81 17.47 -2.28
N LYS A 50 -14.68 18.34 -2.83
CA LYS A 50 -15.32 19.46 -2.11
C LYS A 50 -16.81 19.27 -1.79
N LEU A 51 -17.45 18.23 -2.31
CA LEU A 51 -18.92 18.10 -2.33
C LEU A 51 -19.58 18.12 -0.94
N GLY A 52 -19.04 17.35 0.01
CA GLY A 52 -19.47 17.39 1.41
C GLY A 52 -20.87 16.84 1.71
N ILE A 53 -21.37 15.88 0.92
CA ILE A 53 -22.67 15.22 1.19
C ILE A 53 -22.64 14.53 2.56
N ASN A 54 -23.77 14.61 3.29
CA ASN A 54 -23.95 14.01 4.61
C ASN A 54 -22.88 14.42 5.65
N GLY A 55 -22.33 15.63 5.53
CA GLY A 55 -21.32 16.14 6.45
C GLY A 55 -19.90 15.61 6.16
N ALA A 56 -19.68 15.01 4.99
CA ALA A 56 -18.35 14.66 4.52
C ALA A 56 -17.44 15.91 4.49
N LYS A 57 -16.19 15.76 4.90
CA LYS A 57 -15.23 16.88 4.95
C LYS A 57 -14.69 17.22 3.57
N ASP A 58 -14.32 18.48 3.34
CA ASP A 58 -13.57 18.90 2.15
C ASP A 58 -12.15 18.29 2.22
N LEU A 59 -11.81 17.43 1.25
CA LEU A 59 -10.53 16.74 1.20
C LEU A 59 -9.38 17.65 0.78
N THR A 60 -9.66 18.80 0.16
CA THR A 60 -8.64 19.74 -0.32
C THR A 60 -8.00 20.57 0.79
N VAL A 61 -8.59 20.57 1.98
CA VAL A 61 -8.08 21.27 3.18
C VAL A 61 -7.61 20.31 4.27
N CYS A 62 -7.45 19.02 3.94
CA CYS A 62 -7.04 17.99 4.87
C CYS A 62 -5.62 18.24 5.40
N LYS A 63 -5.48 18.35 6.73
CA LYS A 63 -4.19 18.56 7.42
C LYS A 63 -3.59 17.28 8.01
N LEU A 64 -4.20 16.12 7.75
CA LEU A 64 -3.80 14.84 8.33
C LEU A 64 -2.50 14.34 7.70
N THR A 65 -1.67 13.67 8.49
CA THR A 65 -0.51 12.93 7.98
C THR A 65 -0.94 11.73 7.12
N GLN A 66 -0.01 11.13 6.39
CA GLN A 66 -0.33 9.96 5.58
C GLN A 66 -0.83 8.79 6.45
N GLU A 67 -0.17 8.57 7.60
CA GLU A 67 -0.50 7.52 8.55
C GLU A 67 -1.91 7.72 9.12
N GLU A 68 -2.27 8.97 9.46
CA GLU A 68 -3.60 9.32 9.95
C GLU A 68 -4.68 9.10 8.89
N ARG A 69 -4.43 9.50 7.64
CA ARG A 69 -5.38 9.28 6.53
C ARG A 69 -5.59 7.80 6.27
N GLU A 70 -4.53 7.00 6.25
CA GLU A 70 -4.63 5.56 6.07
C GLU A 70 -5.42 4.91 7.22
N ALA A 71 -5.17 5.32 8.46
CA ALA A 71 -5.90 4.83 9.61
C ALA A 71 -7.40 5.15 9.51
N GLN A 72 -7.76 6.35 9.04
CA GLN A 72 -9.16 6.74 8.86
C GLN A 72 -9.85 5.92 7.77
N VAL A 73 -9.25 5.80 6.57
CA VAL A 73 -9.83 5.03 5.46
C VAL A 73 -9.97 3.54 5.81
N LYS A 74 -9.04 2.98 6.58
CA LYS A 74 -9.09 1.57 6.99
C LYS A 74 -10.12 1.30 8.09
N LYS A 75 -10.35 2.25 9.00
CA LYS A 75 -11.32 2.09 10.12
C LYS A 75 -12.75 1.84 9.65
N GLU A 76 -13.18 2.53 8.59
CA GLU A 76 -14.54 2.39 8.06
C GLU A 76 -14.79 1.03 7.38
N LYS A 77 -13.74 0.28 7.02
CA LYS A 77 -13.86 -1.01 6.31
C LYS A 77 -14.35 -2.17 7.20
N THR A 78 -14.72 -1.90 8.45
CA THR A 78 -15.06 -2.90 9.49
C THR A 78 -16.47 -2.70 10.07
N GLN A 79 -17.35 -1.98 9.38
CA GLN A 79 -18.78 -1.89 9.67
C GLN A 79 -19.57 -2.53 8.53
#